data_AF-A0A1M3IGI7-F1
#
_entry.id   AF-A0A1M3IGI7-F1
#
_cell.length_a   1.000
_cell.length_b   1.000
_cell.length_c   1.000
_cell.angle_alpha   90.00
_cell.angle_beta   90.00
_cell.angle_gamma   90.00
#
_symmetry.space_group_name_H-M   'P 1'
#
loop_
_entity.id
_entity.type
_entity.pdbx_description
1 polymer ?
#
loop_
_entity_poly.entity_id
_entity_poly.type
_entity_poly.pdbx_seq_one_letter_code
_entity_poly.pdbx_strand_id
1 'polypeptide(L)'
;MYNITGDSATISWPTVSGVSGFEYAVLPATASAPASGTPESSGATIKIGGLSIGTAYNAWLRSDCGGGVYTPWASLSFSTTCGTPGTINISNVHADAATVNWTSVSPTAQYEYVIDTVATSPAGAGTSVNTNSVTVTGLLQGKTYYAFVRTKCSSAFSNWSAGQSFISAWPTQISTVTTNKIQAYPNPVINTLSITGLTSGAMISIYNTVGVLMSHYNVSTSPAQIDMSSFPSGIYILLCQDKNNSIAIRLLKK
;
A
#
# COMPACT_ATOMS: atom_id res chain seq x y z
N MET A 1 12.92 -38.93 -5.05
CA MET A 1 12.19 -37.98 -4.20
C MET A 1 12.34 -36.60 -4.84
N TYR A 2 11.26 -35.83 -5.01
CA TYR A 2 11.32 -34.51 -5.63
C TYR A 2 11.19 -33.42 -4.56
N ASN A 3 11.99 -32.37 -4.67
CA ASN A 3 11.79 -31.14 -3.91
C ASN A 3 11.25 -30.09 -4.87
N ILE A 4 10.02 -29.61 -4.64
CA ILE A 4 9.33 -28.68 -5.55
C ILE A 4 9.05 -27.39 -4.78
N THR A 5 9.47 -26.26 -5.35
CA THR A 5 9.20 -24.91 -4.86
C THR A 5 8.24 -24.18 -5.81
N GLY A 6 7.99 -22.89 -5.58
CA GLY A 6 7.19 -22.07 -6.48
C GLY A 6 7.83 -21.81 -7.84
N ASP A 7 9.15 -21.95 -7.93
CA ASP A 7 9.95 -21.58 -9.11
C ASP A 7 10.95 -22.66 -9.56
N SER A 8 11.02 -23.80 -8.85
CA SER A 8 11.99 -24.84 -9.13
C SER A 8 11.47 -26.23 -8.78
N ALA A 9 12.07 -27.25 -9.39
CA ALA A 9 11.84 -28.64 -9.05
C ALA A 9 13.15 -29.42 -9.15
N THR A 10 13.38 -30.31 -8.18
CA THR A 10 14.49 -31.27 -8.23
C THR A 10 13.95 -32.62 -8.65
N ILE A 11 14.48 -33.15 -9.76
CA ILE A 11 14.14 -34.46 -10.29
C ILE A 11 15.29 -35.39 -9.98
N SER A 12 15.00 -36.60 -9.48
CA SER A 12 16.02 -37.60 -9.21
C SER A 12 15.60 -38.95 -9.79
N TRP A 13 16.55 -39.68 -10.36
CA TRP A 13 16.36 -40.98 -10.98
C TRP A 13 17.40 -41.98 -10.47
N PRO A 14 17.13 -43.30 -10.59
CA PRO A 14 18.13 -44.31 -10.27
C PRO A 14 19.38 -44.19 -11.15
N THR A 15 20.54 -44.55 -10.61
CA THR A 15 21.78 -44.66 -11.38
C THR A 15 21.60 -45.66 -12.53
N VAL A 16 21.96 -45.26 -13.75
CA VAL A 16 21.93 -46.11 -14.94
C VAL A 16 23.37 -46.36 -15.38
N SER A 17 23.76 -47.62 -15.56
CA SER A 17 25.09 -48.00 -16.03
C SER A 17 25.12 -48.20 -17.54
N GLY A 18 26.27 -47.97 -18.18
CA GLY A 18 26.44 -48.21 -19.62
C GLY A 18 25.83 -47.13 -20.53
N VAL A 19 25.55 -45.94 -19.99
CA VAL A 19 25.03 -44.77 -20.72
C VAL A 19 26.09 -43.68 -20.79
N SER A 20 26.07 -42.89 -21.86
CA SER A 20 26.98 -41.76 -22.08
C SER A 20 26.49 -40.48 -21.38
N GLY A 21 25.21 -40.44 -20.99
CA GLY A 21 24.59 -39.33 -20.27
C GLY A 21 23.07 -39.45 -20.24
N PHE A 22 22.41 -38.33 -19.99
CA PHE A 22 20.95 -38.21 -20.01
C PHE A 22 20.53 -37.00 -20.85
N GLU A 23 19.28 -36.99 -21.26
CA GLU A 23 18.63 -35.82 -21.83
C GLU A 23 17.32 -35.59 -21.10
N TYR A 24 17.04 -34.34 -20.75
CA TYR A 24 15.83 -33.97 -20.03
C TYR A 24 15.12 -32.79 -20.69
N ALA A 25 13.81 -32.70 -20.47
CA ALA A 25 13.03 -31.51 -20.81
C ALA A 25 11.93 -31.30 -19.78
N VAL A 26 11.58 -30.04 -19.51
CA VAL A 26 10.46 -29.68 -18.65
C VAL A 26 9.60 -28.69 -19.40
N LEU A 27 8.36 -29.07 -19.67
CA LEU A 27 7.40 -28.27 -20.43
C LEU A 27 6.07 -28.21 -19.68
N PRO A 28 5.23 -27.19 -19.93
CA PRO A 28 3.89 -27.13 -19.37
C PRO A 28 3.13 -28.44 -19.61
N ALA A 29 2.28 -28.85 -18.66
CA ALA A 29 1.60 -30.14 -18.73
C ALA A 29 0.71 -30.34 -19.97
N THR A 30 0.33 -29.24 -20.64
CA THR A 30 -0.44 -29.22 -21.89
C THR A 30 0.40 -29.40 -23.16
N ALA A 31 1.73 -29.33 -23.05
CA ALA A 31 2.63 -29.49 -24.19
C ALA A 31 2.75 -30.97 -24.60
N SER A 32 2.95 -31.21 -25.89
CA SER A 32 3.27 -32.53 -26.42
C SER A 32 4.65 -33.00 -25.94
N ALA A 33 4.89 -34.31 -26.04
CA ALA A 33 6.19 -34.88 -25.74
C ALA A 33 7.32 -34.18 -26.54
N PRO A 34 8.47 -33.92 -25.93
CA PRO A 34 9.58 -33.21 -26.55
C PRO A 34 10.24 -34.05 -27.66
N ALA A 35 10.62 -33.40 -28.75
CA ALA A 35 11.43 -34.02 -29.82
C ALA A 35 12.92 -34.12 -29.42
N SER A 36 13.40 -33.15 -28.63
CA SER A 36 14.75 -33.07 -28.06
C SER A 36 14.69 -32.33 -26.73
N GLY A 37 15.76 -32.41 -25.96
CA GLY A 37 15.88 -31.76 -24.66
C GLY A 37 17.28 -31.22 -24.40
N THR A 38 17.56 -30.94 -23.14
CA THR A 38 18.85 -30.47 -22.66
C THR A 38 19.70 -31.67 -22.23
N PRO A 39 20.96 -31.78 -22.70
CA PRO A 39 21.86 -32.84 -22.27
C PRO A 39 22.29 -32.63 -20.81
N GLU A 40 22.41 -33.73 -20.07
CA GLU A 40 22.86 -33.76 -18.67
C GLU A 40 23.90 -34.87 -18.49
N SER A 41 25.03 -34.53 -17.88
CA SER A 41 26.18 -35.41 -17.68
C SER A 41 26.52 -35.67 -16.22
N SER A 42 25.88 -34.96 -15.27
CA SER A 42 26.36 -34.78 -13.90
C SER A 42 25.64 -35.57 -12.80
N GLY A 43 24.84 -36.59 -13.14
CA GLY A 43 24.46 -37.65 -12.20
C GLY A 43 22.96 -37.93 -12.05
N ALA A 44 22.58 -38.51 -10.91
CA ALA A 44 21.25 -39.07 -10.63
C ALA A 44 20.17 -38.02 -10.26
N THR A 45 20.49 -36.73 -10.32
CA THR A 45 19.59 -35.64 -9.92
C THR A 45 19.83 -34.36 -10.71
N ILE A 46 18.78 -33.59 -10.95
CA ILE A 46 18.85 -32.27 -11.56
C ILE A 46 17.88 -31.30 -10.89
N LYS A 47 18.33 -30.06 -10.67
CA LYS A 47 17.48 -28.96 -10.22
C LYS A 47 17.13 -28.07 -11.41
N ILE A 48 15.85 -28.05 -11.79
CA ILE A 48 15.30 -27.14 -12.78
C ILE A 48 14.77 -25.89 -12.07
N GLY A 49 15.21 -24.70 -12.46
CA GLY A 49 14.70 -23.42 -11.98
C GLY A 49 13.93 -22.65 -13.06
N GLY A 50 13.43 -21.46 -12.71
CA GLY A 50 12.73 -20.57 -13.66
C GLY A 50 11.33 -21.05 -14.05
N LEU A 51 10.73 -21.93 -13.25
CA LEU A 51 9.38 -22.42 -13.47
C LEU A 51 8.35 -21.36 -13.04
N SER A 52 7.21 -21.34 -13.72
CA SER A 52 6.07 -20.50 -13.35
C SER A 52 5.40 -21.06 -12.09
N ILE A 53 4.94 -20.17 -11.21
CA ILE A 53 4.32 -20.53 -9.94
C ILE A 53 2.93 -21.14 -10.13
N GLY A 54 2.56 -22.09 -9.26
CA GLY A 54 1.25 -22.76 -9.29
C GLY A 54 0.92 -23.43 -10.62
N THR A 55 1.94 -23.82 -11.40
CA THR A 55 1.78 -24.28 -12.78
C THR A 55 2.13 -25.76 -12.87
N ALA A 56 1.31 -26.51 -13.61
CA ALA A 56 1.53 -27.92 -13.88
C ALA A 56 2.53 -28.11 -15.03
N TYR A 57 3.49 -29.01 -14.83
CA TYR A 57 4.55 -29.37 -15.77
C TYR A 57 4.61 -30.88 -15.95
N ASN A 58 5.09 -31.29 -17.11
CA ASN A 58 5.62 -32.62 -17.34
C ASN A 58 7.14 -32.50 -17.44
N ALA A 59 7.84 -33.36 -16.71
CA ALA A 59 9.25 -33.60 -16.91
C ALA A 59 9.45 -34.86 -17.72
N TRP A 60 10.32 -34.80 -18.72
CA TRP A 60 10.76 -35.95 -19.48
C TRP A 60 12.24 -36.18 -19.26
N LEU A 61 12.62 -37.46 -19.17
CA LEU A 61 13.99 -37.91 -19.04
C LEU A 61 14.20 -39.14 -19.92
N ARG A 62 15.31 -39.19 -20.64
CA ARG A 62 15.78 -40.38 -21.34
C ARG A 62 17.28 -40.55 -21.18
N SER A 63 17.75 -41.79 -21.34
CA SER A 63 19.17 -42.08 -21.32
C SER A 63 19.76 -41.88 -22.72
N ASP A 64 20.96 -41.31 -22.78
CA ASP A 64 21.79 -41.28 -23.98
C ASP A 64 22.73 -42.48 -23.95
N CYS A 65 22.53 -43.43 -24.86
CA CYS A 65 23.33 -44.65 -24.98
C CYS A 65 24.63 -44.42 -25.78
N GLY A 66 24.87 -43.21 -26.28
CA GLY A 66 25.98 -42.87 -27.18
C GLY A 66 25.63 -43.10 -28.65
N GLY A 67 26.40 -42.46 -29.54
CA GLY A 67 26.23 -42.61 -31.00
C GLY A 67 24.89 -42.08 -31.54
N GLY A 68 24.22 -41.19 -30.81
CA GLY A 68 22.90 -40.66 -31.16
C GLY A 68 21.73 -41.61 -30.86
N VAL A 69 21.97 -42.67 -30.10
CA VAL A 69 20.94 -43.65 -29.70
C VAL A 69 20.41 -43.27 -28.32
N TYR A 70 19.09 -43.12 -28.21
CA TYR A 70 18.41 -42.76 -26.96
C TYR A 70 17.35 -43.80 -26.60
N THR A 71 17.09 -43.94 -25.30
CA THR A 71 15.91 -44.69 -24.84
C THR A 71 14.63 -43.91 -25.16
N PRO A 72 13.45 -44.56 -25.13
CA PRO A 72 12.18 -43.84 -25.06
C PRO A 72 12.16 -42.87 -23.87
N TRP A 73 11.38 -41.79 -24.01
CA TRP A 73 11.16 -40.84 -22.92
C TRP A 73 10.39 -41.49 -21.76
N ALA A 74 10.95 -41.43 -20.56
CA ALA A 74 10.19 -41.54 -19.33
C ALA A 74 9.60 -40.16 -18.99
N SER A 75 8.44 -40.11 -18.35
CA SER A 75 7.82 -38.84 -17.95
C SER A 75 7.27 -38.88 -16.53
N LEU A 76 7.25 -37.72 -15.88
CA LEU A 76 6.68 -37.49 -14.57
C LEU A 76 5.96 -36.14 -14.55
N SER A 77 4.71 -36.13 -14.11
CA SER A 77 3.95 -34.89 -13.92
C SER A 77 4.17 -34.33 -12.51
N PHE A 78 4.26 -33.00 -12.41
CA PHE A 78 4.34 -32.29 -11.14
C PHE A 78 3.76 -30.88 -11.27
N SER A 79 3.45 -30.24 -10.14
CA SER A 79 3.00 -28.84 -10.12
C SER A 79 3.86 -28.04 -9.16
N THR A 80 4.32 -26.86 -9.60
CA THR A 80 5.00 -25.92 -8.70
C THR A 80 4.05 -25.45 -7.61
N THR A 81 4.57 -25.21 -6.41
CA THR A 81 3.73 -24.85 -5.27
C THR A 81 3.27 -23.40 -5.37
N CYS A 82 2.01 -23.13 -5.04
CA CYS A 82 1.56 -21.76 -4.75
C CYS A 82 2.01 -21.36 -3.33
N GLY A 83 3.32 -21.15 -3.16
CA GLY A 83 3.94 -20.92 -1.86
C GLY A 83 3.44 -19.63 -1.21
N THR A 84 3.25 -19.66 0.11
CA THR A 84 2.98 -18.44 0.89
C THR A 84 4.22 -17.53 0.87
N PRO A 85 4.05 -16.20 0.77
CA PRO A 85 5.16 -15.25 0.86
C PRO A 85 6.01 -15.48 2.11
N GLY A 86 7.31 -15.18 2.01
CA GLY A 86 8.20 -15.28 3.17
C GLY A 86 7.97 -14.15 4.19
N THR A 87 8.95 -13.92 5.05
CA THR A 87 8.85 -12.95 6.15
C THR A 87 8.49 -11.55 5.66
N ILE A 88 7.52 -10.92 6.34
CA ILE A 88 7.16 -9.52 6.14
C ILE A 88 8.08 -8.64 6.99
N ASN A 89 8.61 -7.59 6.39
CA ASN A 89 9.41 -6.55 7.04
C ASN A 89 8.74 -5.19 6.86
N ILE A 90 8.55 -4.47 7.97
CA ILE A 90 7.93 -3.14 7.97
C ILE A 90 9.02 -2.08 8.16
N SER A 91 8.99 -1.02 7.35
CA SER A 91 9.95 0.09 7.40
C SER A 91 9.27 1.42 7.10
N ASN A 92 9.99 2.54 7.26
CA ASN A 92 9.51 3.90 6.96
C ASN A 92 8.14 4.20 7.57
N VAL A 93 7.97 3.86 8.86
CA VAL A 93 6.69 4.02 9.54
C VAL A 93 6.51 5.49 9.94
N HIS A 94 5.54 6.12 9.30
CA HIS A 94 5.09 7.47 9.55
C HIS A 94 3.70 7.45 10.22
N ALA A 95 3.14 8.63 10.44
CA ALA A 95 1.87 8.77 11.13
C ALA A 95 0.67 8.33 10.27
N ASP A 96 0.81 8.42 8.95
CA ASP A 96 -0.20 8.14 7.93
C ASP A 96 0.24 7.13 6.87
N ALA A 97 1.47 6.63 6.95
CA ALA A 97 2.02 5.70 5.97
C ALA A 97 3.05 4.74 6.56
N ALA A 98 3.25 3.60 5.89
CA ALA A 98 4.33 2.65 6.17
C ALA A 98 4.73 1.89 4.89
N THR A 99 5.96 1.41 4.82
CA THR A 99 6.39 0.49 3.76
C THR A 99 6.33 -0.95 4.27
N VAL A 100 5.61 -1.80 3.53
CA VAL A 100 5.50 -3.24 3.79
C VAL A 100 6.27 -3.98 2.71
N ASN A 101 7.27 -4.74 3.10
CA ASN A 101 8.11 -5.55 2.21
C ASN A 101 7.98 -7.02 2.58
N TRP A 102 8.11 -7.92 1.62
CA TRP A 102 8.15 -9.36 1.89
C TRP A 102 9.16 -10.08 1.00
N THR A 103 9.61 -11.25 1.45
CA THR A 103 10.45 -12.12 0.65
C THR A 103 9.62 -12.74 -0.48
N SER A 104 10.13 -12.61 -1.71
CA SER A 104 9.46 -13.15 -2.89
C SER A 104 9.51 -14.69 -2.91
N VAL A 105 8.48 -15.31 -3.52
CA VAL A 105 8.38 -16.77 -3.72
C VAL A 105 8.90 -17.16 -5.11
N SER A 106 8.85 -16.23 -6.06
CA SER A 106 9.34 -16.39 -7.43
C SER A 106 9.52 -15.00 -8.06
N PRO A 107 10.48 -14.78 -8.97
CA PRO A 107 10.66 -13.50 -9.66
C PRO A 107 9.41 -12.98 -10.40
N THR A 108 8.50 -13.87 -10.80
CA THR A 108 7.26 -13.53 -11.54
C THR A 108 6.00 -13.62 -10.68
N ALA A 109 6.15 -13.82 -9.36
CA ALA A 109 5.03 -13.93 -8.46
C ALA A 109 4.23 -12.63 -8.36
N GLN A 110 2.91 -12.77 -8.33
CA GLN A 110 1.98 -11.70 -8.03
C GLN A 110 1.44 -11.87 -6.61
N TYR A 111 0.96 -10.81 -5.99
CA TYR A 111 0.54 -10.81 -4.59
C TYR A 111 -0.78 -10.10 -4.37
N GLU A 112 -1.43 -10.43 -3.26
CA GLU A 112 -2.42 -9.59 -2.62
C GLU A 112 -1.96 -9.27 -1.21
N TYR A 113 -2.23 -8.04 -0.77
CA TYR A 113 -1.98 -7.62 0.60
C TYR A 113 -3.24 -7.06 1.25
N VAL A 114 -3.29 -7.14 2.57
CA VAL A 114 -4.29 -6.50 3.43
C VAL A 114 -3.58 -5.86 4.60
N ILE A 115 -3.97 -4.62 4.92
CA ILE A 115 -3.63 -3.95 6.17
C ILE A 115 -4.91 -3.87 6.99
N ASP A 116 -4.92 -4.50 8.16
CA ASP A 116 -6.07 -4.52 9.06
C ASP A 116 -5.66 -4.09 10.47
N THR A 117 -6.63 -3.73 11.30
CA THR A 117 -6.45 -3.49 12.73
C THR A 117 -6.71 -4.73 13.59
N VAL A 118 -7.13 -5.84 12.95
CA VAL A 118 -7.38 -7.13 13.61
C VAL A 118 -6.26 -8.12 13.28
N ALA A 119 -5.80 -8.87 14.28
CA ALA A 119 -4.69 -9.82 14.17
C ALA A 119 -5.05 -11.15 13.49
N THR A 120 -6.24 -11.26 12.89
CA THR A 120 -6.74 -12.50 12.29
C THR A 120 -6.55 -12.48 10.78
N SER A 121 -6.26 -13.64 10.19
CA SER A 121 -6.13 -13.78 8.73
C SER A 121 -7.36 -13.21 8.01
N PRO A 122 -7.17 -12.40 6.96
CA PRO A 122 -8.28 -11.79 6.23
C PRO A 122 -9.21 -12.85 5.61
N ALA A 123 -10.53 -12.66 5.78
CA ALA A 123 -11.54 -13.52 5.18
C ALA A 123 -11.85 -13.17 3.71
N GLY A 124 -11.55 -11.93 3.30
CA GLY A 124 -11.88 -11.38 1.99
C GLY A 124 -10.70 -11.30 1.02
N ALA A 125 -10.98 -10.69 -0.14
CA ALA A 125 -9.96 -10.30 -1.10
C ALA A 125 -9.13 -9.11 -0.57
N GLY A 126 -7.85 -9.06 -0.96
CA GLY A 126 -6.98 -7.93 -0.66
C GLY A 126 -6.78 -6.99 -1.85
N THR A 127 -5.78 -6.13 -1.74
CA THR A 127 -5.32 -5.29 -2.85
C THR A 127 -4.25 -6.03 -3.64
N SER A 128 -4.44 -6.18 -4.95
CA SER A 128 -3.46 -6.83 -5.84
C SER A 128 -2.22 -5.95 -6.07
N VAL A 129 -1.05 -6.57 -6.10
CA VAL A 129 0.24 -5.92 -6.37
C VAL A 129 1.21 -6.87 -7.08
N ASN A 130 2.00 -6.35 -8.01
CA ASN A 130 2.92 -7.14 -8.86
C ASN A 130 4.39 -7.00 -8.42
N THR A 131 4.62 -6.44 -7.25
CA THR A 131 5.93 -6.24 -6.61
C THR A 131 5.93 -6.92 -5.25
N ASN A 132 7.11 -7.08 -4.65
CA ASN A 132 7.26 -7.62 -3.29
C ASN A 132 7.32 -6.53 -2.19
N SER A 133 6.84 -5.34 -2.51
CA SER A 133 6.82 -4.18 -1.63
C SER A 133 5.66 -3.26 -1.98
N VAL A 134 5.07 -2.65 -0.95
CA VAL A 134 4.03 -1.62 -1.09
C VAL A 134 4.19 -0.55 -0.02
N THR A 135 3.98 0.71 -0.40
CA THR A 135 3.78 1.80 0.55
C THR A 135 2.29 1.95 0.80
N VAL A 136 1.87 1.70 2.04
CA VAL A 136 0.47 1.85 2.47
C VAL A 136 0.28 3.24 3.03
N THR A 137 -0.82 3.89 2.68
CA THR A 137 -1.15 5.26 3.06
C THR A 137 -2.54 5.33 3.71
N GLY A 138 -2.88 6.46 4.32
CA GLY A 138 -4.17 6.65 4.99
C GLY A 138 -4.26 5.96 6.35
N LEU A 139 -3.12 5.66 6.98
CA LEU A 139 -3.09 5.11 8.33
C LEU A 139 -3.56 6.18 9.33
N LEU A 140 -4.24 5.74 10.38
CA LEU A 140 -4.55 6.59 11.53
C LEU A 140 -3.38 6.54 12.50
N GLN A 141 -3.08 7.67 13.12
CA GLN A 141 -1.89 7.88 13.96
C GLN A 141 -1.96 7.07 15.26
N GLY A 142 -0.83 6.53 15.72
CA GLY A 142 -0.73 5.78 16.97
C GLY A 142 -1.60 4.52 17.04
N LYS A 143 -1.99 3.95 15.89
CA LYS A 143 -2.80 2.73 15.81
C LYS A 143 -1.96 1.52 15.43
N THR A 144 -2.29 0.39 16.03
CA THR A 144 -1.73 -0.92 15.68
C THR A 144 -2.40 -1.46 14.42
N TYR A 145 -1.59 -1.91 13.48
CA TYR A 145 -1.99 -2.56 12.24
C TYR A 145 -1.29 -3.91 12.10
N TYR A 146 -1.89 -4.77 11.28
CA TYR A 146 -1.40 -6.09 10.92
C TYR A 146 -1.37 -6.17 9.39
N ALA A 147 -0.18 -6.46 8.85
CA ALA A 147 0.02 -6.69 7.43
C ALA A 147 -0.05 -8.18 7.13
N PHE A 148 -0.86 -8.54 6.14
CA PHE A 148 -0.98 -9.88 5.60
C PHE A 148 -0.71 -9.84 4.11
N VAL A 149 0.03 -10.83 3.60
CA VAL A 149 0.31 -10.97 2.17
C VAL A 149 0.06 -12.41 1.76
N ARG A 150 -0.51 -12.61 0.58
CA ARG A 150 -0.61 -13.94 -0.06
C ARG A 150 -0.16 -13.86 -1.50
N THR A 151 0.33 -14.97 -2.02
CA THR A 151 0.73 -15.07 -3.43
C THR A 151 -0.50 -15.39 -4.27
N LYS A 152 -0.64 -14.67 -5.38
CA LYS A 152 -1.61 -14.92 -6.42
C LYS A 152 -0.96 -15.80 -7.49
N CYS A 153 -1.49 -17.00 -7.62
CA CYS A 153 -1.12 -17.94 -8.66
C CYS A 153 -2.15 -17.90 -9.79
N SER A 154 -1.86 -18.57 -10.90
CA SER A 154 -2.65 -18.52 -12.14
C SER A 154 -4.14 -18.77 -11.94
N SER A 155 -4.52 -19.75 -11.11
CA SER A 155 -5.93 -20.09 -10.83
C SER A 155 -6.29 -20.14 -9.33
N ALA A 156 -5.35 -19.79 -8.46
CA ALA A 156 -5.51 -19.96 -7.01
C ALA A 156 -4.70 -18.92 -6.23
N PHE A 157 -4.94 -18.85 -4.92
CA PHE A 157 -4.11 -18.08 -3.99
C PHE A 157 -3.43 -19.02 -3.01
N SER A 158 -2.26 -18.61 -2.52
CA SER A 158 -1.68 -19.23 -1.34
C SER A 158 -2.53 -18.93 -0.10
N ASN A 159 -2.25 -19.61 1.01
CA ASN A 159 -2.68 -19.12 2.31
C ASN A 159 -2.07 -17.72 2.57
N TRP A 160 -2.76 -16.91 3.37
CA TRP A 160 -2.20 -15.68 3.93
C TRP A 160 -0.94 -15.98 4.74
N SER A 161 0.04 -15.10 4.67
CA SER A 161 1.19 -15.10 5.55
C SER A 161 0.76 -15.00 7.02
N ALA A 162 1.68 -15.33 7.93
CA ALA A 162 1.53 -14.87 9.31
C ALA A 162 1.41 -13.34 9.30
N GLY A 163 0.47 -12.81 10.09
CA GLY A 163 0.26 -11.36 10.20
C GLY A 163 1.45 -10.71 10.89
N GLN A 164 2.03 -9.68 10.25
CA GLN A 164 3.09 -8.88 10.85
C GLN A 164 2.51 -7.60 11.44
N SER A 165 2.66 -7.42 12.75
CA SER A 165 2.18 -6.21 13.42
C SER A 165 3.15 -5.05 13.28
N PHE A 166 2.60 -3.83 13.27
CA PHE A 166 3.33 -2.57 13.41
C PHE A 166 2.40 -1.50 13.98
N ILE A 167 2.96 -0.41 14.50
CA ILE A 167 2.19 0.72 15.04
C ILE A 167 2.56 1.95 14.22
N SER A 168 1.56 2.64 13.66
CA SER A 168 1.78 3.91 12.97
C SER A 168 2.37 4.94 13.94
N ALA A 169 3.27 5.77 13.45
CA ALA A 169 3.92 6.76 14.31
C ALA A 169 2.93 7.81 14.80
N TRP A 170 3.32 8.55 15.83
CA TRP A 170 2.70 9.85 16.10
C TRP A 170 3.28 10.89 15.14
N PRO A 171 2.52 11.94 14.77
CA PRO A 171 3.03 12.99 13.91
C PRO A 171 4.18 13.71 14.63
N THR A 172 5.33 13.76 13.97
CA THR A 172 6.54 14.42 14.48
C THR A 172 6.69 15.85 13.98
N GLN A 173 5.82 16.27 13.05
CA GLN A 173 5.78 17.64 12.53
C GLN A 173 4.36 18.19 12.57
N ILE A 174 4.26 19.51 12.77
CA ILE A 174 3.05 20.27 12.52
C ILE A 174 3.12 20.74 11.06
N SER A 175 2.32 20.15 10.17
CA SER A 175 2.38 20.46 8.73
C SER A 175 1.97 21.90 8.41
N THR A 176 1.16 22.54 9.25
CA THR A 176 0.76 23.94 9.10
C THR A 176 0.54 24.59 10.46
N VAL A 177 1.27 25.67 10.72
CA VAL A 177 0.88 26.67 11.71
C VAL A 177 0.20 27.79 10.95
N THR A 178 -1.12 27.78 10.89
CA THR A 178 -1.88 28.89 10.31
C THR A 178 -1.90 30.05 11.31
N THR A 179 -1.20 31.14 10.99
CA THR A 179 -1.51 32.43 11.62
C THR A 179 -2.85 32.90 11.04
N ASN A 180 -3.85 33.12 11.88
CA ASN A 180 -5.10 33.75 11.46
C ASN A 180 -4.77 35.08 10.77
N LYS A 181 -4.89 35.15 9.44
CA LYS A 181 -4.60 36.36 8.65
C LYS A 181 -5.62 37.47 8.90
N ILE A 182 -6.78 37.13 9.46
CA ILE A 182 -7.85 38.07 9.74
C ILE A 182 -7.55 38.78 11.05
N GLN A 183 -7.37 40.10 10.98
CA GLN A 183 -7.11 40.95 12.13
C GLN A 183 -8.12 42.09 12.18
N ALA A 184 -8.62 42.42 13.37
CA ALA A 184 -9.54 43.53 13.58
C ALA A 184 -8.89 44.55 14.53
N TYR A 185 -8.76 45.80 14.07
CA TYR A 185 -8.14 46.89 14.83
C TYR A 185 -8.83 48.25 14.56
N PRO A 186 -8.80 49.19 15.50
CA PRO A 186 -8.31 49.02 16.87
C PRO A 186 -9.27 48.17 17.71
N ASN A 187 -8.72 47.37 18.62
CA ASN A 187 -9.47 46.72 19.68
C ASN A 187 -8.78 47.11 21.00
N PRO A 188 -9.34 48.03 21.80
CA PRO A 188 -10.73 48.51 21.78
C PRO A 188 -11.06 49.51 20.66
N VAL A 189 -12.28 49.45 20.11
CA VAL A 189 -12.78 50.37 19.07
C VAL A 189 -13.64 51.48 19.66
N ILE A 190 -13.63 52.66 19.05
CA ILE A 190 -14.53 53.78 19.39
C ILE A 190 -15.53 54.04 18.27
N ASN A 191 -15.06 54.41 17.08
CA ASN A 191 -15.94 54.78 15.96
C ASN A 191 -15.84 53.82 14.77
N THR A 192 -14.63 53.52 14.31
CA THR A 192 -14.44 52.71 13.09
C THR A 192 -13.51 51.54 13.37
N LEU A 193 -13.94 50.35 12.99
CA LEU A 193 -13.15 49.12 13.05
C LEU A 193 -12.64 48.78 11.64
N SER A 194 -11.34 48.61 11.51
CA SER A 194 -10.69 48.06 10.31
C SER A 194 -10.47 46.56 10.45
N ILE A 195 -10.94 45.78 9.48
CA ILE A 195 -10.71 44.33 9.42
C ILE A 195 -9.89 44.00 8.18
N THR A 196 -8.71 43.42 8.37
CA THR A 196 -7.79 42.99 7.31
C THR A 196 -7.82 41.48 7.13
N GLY A 197 -7.27 40.97 6.03
CA GLY A 197 -7.14 39.53 5.78
C GLY A 197 -8.38 38.83 5.25
N LEU A 198 -9.48 39.57 5.01
CA LEU A 198 -10.68 39.07 4.34
C LEU A 198 -10.60 39.24 2.82
N THR A 199 -11.14 38.28 2.07
CA THR A 199 -11.29 38.34 0.61
C THR A 199 -12.63 38.97 0.22
N SER A 200 -12.71 39.55 -0.98
CA SER A 200 -13.97 40.07 -1.52
C SER A 200 -15.05 38.97 -1.56
N GLY A 201 -16.27 39.29 -1.11
CA GLY A 201 -17.37 38.36 -0.94
C GLY A 201 -17.42 37.67 0.43
N ALA A 202 -16.50 37.95 1.35
CA ALA A 202 -16.60 37.51 2.74
C ALA A 202 -17.75 38.23 3.47
N MET A 203 -18.28 37.61 4.53
CA MET A 203 -19.30 38.19 5.41
C MET A 203 -18.74 38.44 6.79
N ILE A 204 -19.12 39.58 7.39
CA ILE A 204 -18.84 39.91 8.79
C ILE A 204 -20.18 40.02 9.50
N SER A 205 -20.37 39.24 10.56
CA SER A 205 -21.55 39.29 11.43
C SER A 205 -21.14 39.69 12.85
N ILE A 206 -21.81 40.68 13.41
CA ILE A 206 -21.54 41.20 14.76
C ILE A 206 -22.63 40.72 15.69
N TYR A 207 -22.25 40.02 16.75
CA TYR A 207 -23.14 39.53 17.79
C TYR A 207 -22.83 40.19 19.14
N ASN A 208 -23.84 40.36 19.99
CA ASN A 208 -23.62 40.66 21.40
C ASN A 208 -23.16 39.40 22.16
N THR A 209 -22.83 39.53 23.45
CA THR A 209 -22.39 38.39 24.29
C THR A 209 -23.46 37.34 24.55
N VAL A 210 -24.73 37.64 24.26
CA VAL A 210 -25.86 36.71 24.37
C VAL A 210 -26.11 35.97 23.04
N GLY A 211 -25.32 36.27 21.99
CA GLY A 211 -25.43 35.63 20.68
C GLY A 211 -26.50 36.23 19.76
N VAL A 212 -27.05 37.40 20.09
CA VAL A 212 -28.01 38.11 19.22
C VAL A 212 -27.25 38.84 18.12
N LEU A 213 -27.66 38.65 16.86
CA LEU A 213 -27.10 39.33 15.70
C LEU A 213 -27.47 40.83 15.74
N MET A 214 -26.45 41.68 15.83
CA MET A 214 -26.57 43.13 15.83
C MET A 214 -26.48 43.72 14.43
N SER A 215 -25.58 43.19 13.60
CA SER A 215 -25.36 43.69 12.23
C SER A 215 -24.64 42.66 11.37
N HIS A 216 -24.78 42.78 10.05
CA HIS A 216 -24.00 42.03 9.07
C HIS A 216 -23.45 42.97 7.99
N TYR A 217 -22.33 42.59 7.37
CA TYR A 217 -21.68 43.35 6.30
C TYR A 217 -21.09 42.40 5.26
N ASN A 218 -21.26 42.74 3.99
CA ASN A 218 -20.56 42.09 2.88
C ASN A 218 -19.26 42.84 2.59
N VAL A 219 -18.15 42.11 2.56
CA VAL A 219 -16.82 42.66 2.30
C VAL A 219 -16.61 42.81 0.80
N SER A 220 -16.49 44.04 0.32
CA SER A 220 -16.14 44.35 -1.07
C SER A 220 -14.65 44.62 -1.25
N THR A 221 -14.00 45.24 -0.27
CA THR A 221 -12.58 45.63 -0.26
C THR A 221 -11.90 45.27 1.07
N SER A 222 -10.56 45.19 1.08
CA SER A 222 -9.75 44.92 2.27
C SER A 222 -8.73 46.06 2.46
N PRO A 223 -8.68 46.75 3.62
CA PRO A 223 -9.43 46.50 4.83
C PRO A 223 -10.92 46.85 4.73
N ALA A 224 -11.77 46.00 5.31
CA ALA A 224 -13.19 46.30 5.51
C ALA A 224 -13.32 47.30 6.65
N GLN A 225 -14.06 48.39 6.42
CA GLN A 225 -14.32 49.41 7.43
C GLN A 225 -15.74 49.25 7.96
N ILE A 226 -15.86 49.05 9.27
CA ILE A 226 -17.15 48.93 9.96
C ILE A 226 -17.35 50.15 10.85
N ASP A 227 -18.47 50.85 10.66
CA ASP A 227 -18.90 51.89 11.58
C ASP A 227 -19.51 51.25 12.84
N MET A 228 -18.87 51.51 13.96
CA MET A 228 -19.21 51.06 15.30
C MET A 228 -19.79 52.18 16.17
N SER A 229 -19.90 53.42 15.65
CA SER A 229 -20.29 54.60 16.45
C SER A 229 -21.68 54.48 17.10
N SER A 230 -22.60 53.77 16.45
CA SER A 230 -23.97 53.52 16.95
C SER A 230 -24.08 52.34 17.92
N PHE A 231 -23.01 51.56 18.11
CA PHE A 231 -23.00 50.43 19.02
C PHE A 231 -22.74 50.90 20.45
N PRO A 232 -23.55 50.47 21.43
CA PRO A 232 -23.26 50.71 22.85
C PRO A 232 -21.88 50.21 23.27
N SER A 233 -21.29 50.83 24.29
CA SER A 233 -20.06 50.34 24.91
C SER A 233 -20.28 48.94 25.48
N GLY A 234 -19.39 48.00 25.16
CA GLY A 234 -19.57 46.59 25.52
C GLY A 234 -18.68 45.63 24.75
N ILE A 235 -18.83 44.34 25.05
CA ILE A 235 -18.14 43.26 24.36
C ILE A 235 -19.01 42.74 23.23
N TYR A 236 -18.40 42.52 22.06
CA TYR A 236 -19.03 41.97 20.87
C TYR A 236 -18.21 40.81 20.33
N ILE A 237 -18.88 39.91 19.60
CA ILE A 237 -18.26 38.81 18.87
C ILE A 237 -18.44 39.07 17.38
N LEU A 238 -17.34 39.17 16.66
CA LEU A 238 -17.33 39.30 15.21
C LEU A 238 -17.06 37.95 14.58
N LEU A 239 -18.05 37.41 13.89
CA LEU A 239 -17.89 36.22 13.07
C LEU A 239 -17.57 36.66 11.65
N CYS A 240 -16.33 36.42 11.22
CA CYS A 240 -15.88 36.70 9.86
C CYS A 240 -15.82 35.37 9.08
N GLN A 241 -16.52 35.29 7.96
CA GLN A 241 -16.62 34.09 7.12
C GLN A 241 -16.19 34.42 5.69
N ASP A 242 -15.20 33.70 5.17
CA ASP A 242 -14.85 33.66 3.75
C ASP A 242 -15.17 32.26 3.18
N LYS A 243 -14.89 32.01 1.90
CA LYS A 243 -15.18 30.71 1.24
C LYS A 243 -14.47 29.51 1.88
N ASN A 244 -13.37 29.75 2.59
CA ASN A 244 -12.45 28.73 3.11
C ASN A 244 -12.29 28.77 4.64
N ASN A 245 -12.61 29.88 5.30
CA ASN A 245 -12.32 30.14 6.71
C ASN A 245 -13.51 30.79 7.43
N SER A 246 -13.67 30.44 8.70
CA SER A 246 -14.56 31.13 9.63
C SER A 246 -13.79 31.42 10.92
N ILE A 247 -13.77 32.67 11.36
CA ILE A 247 -13.12 33.09 12.60
C ILE A 247 -14.05 33.94 13.46
N ALA A 248 -14.00 33.74 14.77
CA ALA A 248 -14.65 34.60 15.74
C ALA A 248 -13.60 35.50 16.42
N ILE A 249 -13.83 36.82 16.41
CA ILE A 249 -12.96 37.82 17.03
C ILE A 249 -13.73 38.50 18.15
N ARG A 250 -13.20 38.47 19.37
CA ARG A 250 -13.76 39.25 20.49
C ARG A 250 -13.33 40.71 20.36
N LEU A 251 -14.30 41.60 20.31
CA LEU A 251 -14.12 43.04 20.19
C LEU A 251 -14.63 43.76 21.43
N LEU A 252 -13.88 44.75 21.90
CA LEU A 252 -14.32 45.67 22.95
C LEU A 252 -14.66 47.03 22.32
N LYS A 253 -15.91 47.48 22.44
CA LYS A 253 -16.36 48.83 22.09
C LYS A 253 -16.30 49.70 23.34
N LYS A 254 -15.60 50.84 23.24
CA LYS A 254 -15.58 51.89 24.28
C LYS A 254 -16.59 52.96 23.98
#